data_AF-G9KX99-F1
#
_entry.id   AF-G9KX99-F1
#
_cell.length_a   1.000
_cell.length_b   1.000
_cell.length_c   1.000
_cell.angle_alpha   90.00
_cell.angle_beta   90.00
_cell.angle_gamma   90.00
#
_symmetry.space_group_name_H-M   'P 1'
#
loop_
_entity.id
_entity.type
_entity.pdbx_description
1 polymer ?
#
loop_
_entity_poly.entity_id
_entity_poly.type
_entity_poly.pdbx_seq_one_letter_code
_entity_poly.pdbx_strand_id
1 'polypeptide(L)'
;LIRLDNLFAYWNVKSQLFYLNDYDESLDSLRKGIVYRNIVPEGYDFVFRPISANAKLQMNRRSDFDFSAPKINLEVELHDIAIEFNKPQYFSVMELLESIDMMTQNLPYRKFKPDVPLHYHARDWWAYAIHGILEVNVCPRLRMWSWKHIREHRQKMKQYKELYKKKITTKKPAGEILISLEELEKTLDVFNITISRQQAEVEVKKAGYRIFREGAKDSEENKGWFSWLW
;
A
#
# COMPACT_ATOMS: atom_id res chain seq x y z
N LEU A 1 -26.04 1.67 -9.44
CA LEU A 1 -26.27 0.52 -10.33
C LEU A 1 -25.35 0.71 -11.53
N ILE A 2 -24.52 -0.27 -11.82
CA ILE A 2 -23.53 -0.28 -12.90
C ILE A 2 -23.95 -1.41 -13.83
N ARG A 3 -24.01 -1.14 -15.13
CA ARG A 3 -24.30 -2.14 -16.14
C ARG A 3 -23.05 -2.32 -16.99
N LEU A 4 -22.60 -3.56 -17.11
CA LEU A 4 -21.51 -3.98 -17.97
C LEU A 4 -22.13 -4.74 -19.13
N ASP A 5 -21.99 -4.21 -20.34
CA ASP A 5 -22.45 -4.87 -21.56
C ASP A 5 -21.22 -5.40 -22.33
N ASN A 6 -21.29 -6.66 -22.78
CA ASN A 6 -20.27 -7.31 -23.61
C ASN A 6 -18.84 -7.29 -23.04
N LEU A 7 -18.68 -7.57 -21.74
CA LEU A 7 -17.36 -7.80 -21.15
C LEU A 7 -16.82 -9.15 -21.63
N PHE A 8 -15.67 -9.17 -22.31
CA PHE A 8 -14.97 -10.40 -22.68
C PHE A 8 -13.50 -10.29 -22.29
N ALA A 9 -12.83 -11.44 -22.15
CA ALA A 9 -11.39 -11.49 -22.07
C ALA A 9 -10.85 -12.52 -23.04
N TYR A 10 -9.69 -12.22 -23.60
CA TYR A 10 -8.96 -13.11 -24.50
C TYR A 10 -7.52 -13.25 -24.02
N TRP A 11 -6.90 -14.36 -24.40
CA TRP A 11 -5.50 -14.64 -24.13
C TRP A 11 -4.87 -15.25 -25.37
N ASN A 12 -4.24 -14.43 -26.19
CA ASN A 12 -3.57 -14.88 -27.41
C ASN A 12 -2.14 -15.30 -27.08
N VAL A 13 -1.80 -16.56 -27.33
CA VAL A 13 -0.43 -17.06 -27.14
C VAL A 13 0.40 -16.71 -28.37
N LYS A 14 1.58 -16.09 -28.18
CA LYS A 14 2.43 -15.56 -29.26
C LYS A 14 1.77 -14.48 -30.11
N SER A 15 1.07 -13.54 -29.46
CA SER A 15 0.53 -12.36 -30.15
C SER A 15 1.64 -11.43 -30.63
N GLN A 16 1.42 -10.76 -31.77
CA GLN A 16 2.23 -9.62 -32.15
C GLN A 16 2.07 -8.50 -31.13
N LEU A 17 3.19 -7.89 -30.73
CA LEU A 17 3.19 -6.78 -29.79
C LEU A 17 2.94 -5.48 -30.55
N PHE A 18 1.93 -4.71 -30.14
CA PHE A 18 1.60 -3.41 -30.77
C PHE A 18 2.76 -2.41 -30.75
N TYR A 19 3.71 -2.56 -29.82
CA TYR A 19 4.91 -1.70 -29.77
C TYR A 19 5.81 -1.82 -31.01
N LEU A 20 5.73 -2.92 -31.76
CA LEU A 20 6.52 -3.12 -32.98
C LEU A 20 5.89 -2.46 -34.21
N ASN A 21 4.63 -2.02 -34.11
CA ASN A 21 3.87 -1.46 -35.24
C ASN A 21 3.87 0.06 -35.19
N ASP A 22 3.55 0.70 -36.32
CA ASP A 22 3.34 2.15 -36.35
C ASP A 22 2.07 2.55 -35.59
N TYR A 23 1.94 3.83 -35.25
CA TYR A 23 0.81 4.37 -34.51
C TYR A 23 -0.52 4.11 -35.24
N ASP A 24 -0.58 4.40 -36.54
CA ASP A 24 -1.80 4.25 -37.33
C ASP A 24 -2.23 2.78 -37.45
N GLU A 25 -1.27 1.86 -37.64
CA GLU A 25 -1.52 0.41 -37.70
C GLU A 25 -2.03 -0.15 -36.35
N SER A 26 -1.45 0.33 -35.25
CA SER A 26 -1.87 -0.06 -33.90
C SER A 26 -3.27 0.45 -33.59
N LEU A 27 -3.58 1.70 -33.98
CA LEU A 27 -4.89 2.30 -33.80
C LEU A 27 -5.96 1.53 -34.59
N ASP A 28 -5.68 1.22 -35.85
CA ASP A 28 -6.59 0.44 -36.69
C ASP A 28 -6.80 -0.99 -36.15
N SER A 29 -5.75 -1.62 -35.62
CA SER A 29 -5.86 -2.94 -34.99
C SER A 29 -6.72 -2.90 -33.72
N LEU A 30 -6.56 -1.86 -32.89
CA LEU A 30 -7.40 -1.66 -31.70
C LEU A 30 -8.86 -1.38 -32.07
N ARG A 31 -9.11 -0.59 -33.12
CA ARG A 31 -10.48 -0.36 -33.64
C ARG A 31 -11.13 -1.65 -34.11
N LYS A 32 -10.39 -2.52 -34.80
CA LYS A 32 -10.87 -3.84 -35.24
C LYS A 32 -11.16 -4.80 -34.07
N GLY A 33 -10.49 -4.62 -32.93
CA GLY A 33 -10.72 -5.40 -31.71
C GLY A 33 -11.97 -5.01 -30.91
N ILE A 34 -12.66 -3.92 -31.26
CA ILE A 34 -13.88 -3.49 -30.56
C ILE A 34 -15.05 -4.39 -30.95
N VAL A 35 -15.59 -5.12 -29.98
CA VAL A 35 -16.82 -5.91 -30.16
C VAL A 35 -17.99 -4.96 -30.41
N TYR A 36 -18.63 -5.10 -31.57
CA TYR A 36 -19.86 -4.39 -31.90
C TYR A 36 -21.05 -5.35 -31.86
N ARG A 37 -21.94 -5.14 -30.89
CA ARG A 37 -23.16 -5.96 -30.68
C ARG A 37 -22.84 -7.46 -30.51
N ASN A 38 -23.07 -8.26 -31.55
CA ASN A 38 -22.88 -9.71 -31.59
C ASN A 38 -21.70 -10.13 -32.48
N ILE A 39 -20.95 -9.18 -33.05
CA ILE A 39 -19.79 -9.49 -33.89
C ILE A 39 -18.59 -9.65 -32.98
N VAL A 40 -18.17 -10.91 -32.82
CA VAL A 40 -16.95 -11.27 -32.12
C VAL A 40 -15.81 -11.19 -33.13
N PRO A 41 -14.79 -10.34 -32.92
CA PRO A 41 -13.68 -10.21 -33.85
C PRO A 41 -12.91 -11.53 -33.95
N GLU A 42 -12.54 -11.89 -35.18
CA GLU A 42 -11.74 -13.09 -35.46
C GLU A 42 -10.27 -12.87 -35.05
N GLY A 43 -9.56 -13.96 -34.75
CA GLY A 43 -8.14 -13.91 -34.36
C GLY A 43 -7.89 -13.71 -32.86
N TYR A 44 -8.93 -13.81 -32.03
CA TYR A 44 -8.82 -13.80 -30.57
C TYR A 44 -9.18 -15.16 -29.97
N ASP A 45 -8.30 -15.69 -29.12
CA ASP A 45 -8.54 -16.88 -28.33
C ASP A 45 -9.19 -16.45 -27.00
N PHE A 46 -10.52 -16.58 -26.91
CA PHE A 46 -11.28 -16.14 -25.75
C PHE A 46 -11.01 -17.01 -24.52
N VAL A 47 -10.87 -16.37 -23.36
CA VAL A 47 -10.90 -17.03 -22.04
C VAL A 47 -12.35 -17.13 -21.56
N PHE A 48 -13.13 -16.08 -21.78
CA PHE A 48 -14.58 -16.11 -21.65
C PHE A 48 -15.22 -15.25 -22.74
N ARG A 49 -16.35 -15.74 -23.27
CA ARG A 49 -17.14 -15.04 -24.29
C ARG A 49 -17.79 -13.78 -23.70
N PRO A 50 -18.26 -12.82 -24.53
CA PRO A 50 -18.89 -11.60 -24.03
C PRO A 50 -20.03 -11.88 -23.05
N ILE A 51 -19.88 -11.39 -21.82
CA ILE A 51 -20.85 -11.49 -20.72
C ILE A 51 -21.41 -10.10 -20.45
N SER A 52 -22.70 -10.04 -20.17
CA SER A 52 -23.36 -8.84 -19.65
C SER A 52 -23.72 -9.04 -18.19
N ALA A 53 -23.46 -8.03 -17.35
CA ALA A 53 -23.61 -8.11 -15.90
C ALA A 53 -24.22 -6.83 -15.34
N ASN A 54 -25.10 -6.99 -14.36
CA ASN A 54 -25.61 -5.87 -13.56
C ASN A 54 -24.94 -5.90 -12.19
N ALA A 55 -24.33 -4.79 -11.78
CA ALA A 55 -23.69 -4.65 -10.49
C ALA A 55 -24.35 -3.55 -9.66
N LYS A 56 -24.69 -3.87 -8.42
CA LYS A 56 -25.21 -2.94 -7.42
C LYS A 56 -24.14 -2.72 -6.35
N LEU A 57 -23.55 -1.53 -6.38
CA LEU A 57 -22.58 -1.06 -5.38
C LEU A 57 -23.29 -0.20 -4.34
N GLN A 58 -23.17 -0.58 -3.06
CA GLN A 58 -23.63 0.20 -1.92
C GLN A 58 -22.43 0.51 -1.01
N MET A 59 -22.18 1.80 -0.75
CA MET A 59 -21.07 2.25 0.08
C MET A 59 -21.60 2.87 1.38
N ASN A 60 -21.19 2.34 2.51
CA ASN A 60 -21.51 2.90 3.83
C ASN A 60 -20.47 3.96 4.22
N ARG A 61 -20.92 5.22 4.28
CA ARG A 61 -20.06 6.39 4.55
C ARG A 61 -19.89 6.73 6.02
N ARG A 62 -20.48 5.96 6.95
CA ARG A 62 -20.37 6.21 8.40
C ARG A 62 -18.91 6.18 8.83
N SER A 63 -18.49 7.11 9.69
CA SER A 63 -17.13 7.17 10.25
C SER A 63 -16.88 6.16 11.37
N ASP A 64 -17.95 5.66 11.98
CA ASP A 64 -17.88 4.93 13.25
C ASP A 64 -17.42 3.49 13.04
N PHE A 65 -16.72 2.94 14.04
CA PHE A 65 -16.20 1.56 14.06
C PHE A 65 -17.29 0.54 14.44
N ASP A 66 -18.44 0.63 13.78
CA ASP A 66 -19.52 -0.34 13.92
C ASP A 66 -19.37 -1.41 12.83
N PHE A 67 -19.06 -2.64 13.25
CA PHE A 67 -18.86 -3.79 12.37
C PHE A 67 -20.17 -4.46 11.92
N SER A 68 -21.32 -3.91 12.33
CA SER A 68 -22.65 -4.45 11.98
C SER A 68 -22.97 -4.36 10.48
N ALA A 69 -22.33 -3.45 9.74
CA ALA A 69 -22.53 -3.30 8.29
C ALA A 69 -21.21 -3.08 7.55
N PRO A 70 -20.99 -3.74 6.39
CA PRO A 70 -19.77 -3.58 5.61
C PRO A 70 -19.66 -2.15 5.03
N LYS A 71 -18.42 -1.66 4.89
CA LYS A 71 -18.13 -0.35 4.26
C LYS A 71 -18.50 -0.32 2.78
N ILE A 72 -18.33 -1.44 2.10
CA ILE A 72 -18.62 -1.61 0.69
C ILE A 72 -19.37 -2.93 0.55
N ASN A 73 -20.56 -2.89 -0.04
CA ASN A 73 -21.33 -4.05 -0.44
C ASN A 73 -21.48 -4.02 -1.96
N LEU A 74 -21.00 -5.07 -2.64
CA LEU A 74 -21.06 -5.20 -4.10
C LEU A 74 -21.82 -6.48 -4.44
N GLU A 75 -22.99 -6.31 -5.03
CA GLU A 75 -23.84 -7.40 -5.52
C GLU A 75 -23.73 -7.42 -7.04
N VAL A 76 -23.35 -8.56 -7.62
CA VAL A 76 -23.16 -8.70 -9.08
C VAL A 76 -24.05 -9.84 -9.58
N GLU A 77 -24.97 -9.50 -10.47
CA GLU A 77 -25.83 -10.44 -11.19
C GLU A 77 -25.18 -10.72 -12.56
N LEU A 78 -24.74 -11.97 -12.74
CA LEU A 78 -24.11 -12.46 -13.97
C LEU A 78 -25.02 -13.53 -14.59
N HIS A 79 -25.18 -13.50 -15.92
CA HIS A 79 -25.70 -14.64 -16.66
C HIS A 79 -24.61 -15.71 -16.82
N ASP A 80 -24.96 -16.91 -17.31
CA ASP A 80 -24.09 -18.08 -17.43
C ASP A 80 -22.65 -17.73 -17.90
N ILE A 81 -21.67 -18.12 -17.08
CA ILE A 81 -20.25 -17.88 -17.34
C ILE A 81 -19.60 -19.21 -17.69
N ALA A 82 -19.09 -19.32 -18.91
CA ALA A 82 -18.20 -20.38 -19.33
C ALA A 82 -16.79 -19.82 -19.46
N ILE A 83 -15.86 -20.34 -18.65
CA ILE A 83 -14.43 -20.06 -18.74
C ILE A 83 -13.79 -21.28 -19.40
N GLU A 84 -13.14 -21.06 -20.53
CA GLU A 84 -12.53 -22.11 -21.32
C GLU A 84 -11.08 -21.73 -21.62
N PHE A 85 -10.17 -22.69 -21.45
CA PHE A 85 -8.77 -22.52 -21.79
C PHE A 85 -8.34 -23.57 -22.80
N ASN A 86 -7.76 -23.10 -23.89
CA ASN A 86 -7.00 -23.94 -24.79
C ASN A 86 -5.69 -24.38 -24.11
N LYS A 87 -5.18 -25.56 -24.47
CA LYS A 87 -3.91 -26.09 -23.96
C LYS A 87 -2.75 -25.08 -23.96
N PRO A 88 -2.46 -24.34 -25.05
CA PRO A 88 -1.39 -23.34 -25.04
C PRO A 88 -1.68 -22.16 -24.08
N GLN A 89 -2.93 -21.73 -23.93
CA GLN A 89 -3.30 -20.65 -23.00
C GLN A 89 -3.05 -21.08 -21.56
N TYR A 90 -3.42 -22.31 -21.21
CA TYR A 90 -3.18 -22.86 -19.88
C TYR A 90 -1.69 -22.80 -19.49
N PHE A 91 -0.79 -23.27 -20.38
CA PHE A 91 0.65 -23.20 -20.12
C PHE A 91 1.14 -21.75 -19.99
N SER A 92 0.67 -20.85 -20.86
CA SER A 92 1.06 -19.44 -20.82
C SER A 92 0.59 -18.74 -19.53
N VAL A 93 -0.60 -19.06 -19.01
CA VAL A 93 -1.09 -18.55 -17.73
C VAL A 93 -0.24 -19.08 -16.58
N MET A 94 0.13 -20.38 -16.60
CA MET A 94 0.98 -20.96 -15.58
C MET A 94 2.39 -20.33 -15.56
N GLU A 95 3.00 -20.11 -16.73
CA GLU A 95 4.27 -19.39 -16.84
C GLU A 95 4.17 -17.95 -16.31
N LEU A 96 3.06 -17.26 -16.60
CA LEU A 96 2.83 -15.92 -16.08
C LEU A 96 2.73 -15.93 -14.56
N LEU A 97 1.98 -16.86 -13.97
CA LEU A 97 1.87 -16.99 -12.51
C LEU A 97 3.23 -17.25 -11.85
N GLU A 98 4.03 -18.17 -12.40
CA GLU A 98 5.39 -18.43 -11.92
C GLU A 98 6.28 -17.18 -12.02
N SER A 99 6.15 -16.41 -13.09
CA SER A 99 6.90 -15.15 -13.26
C SER A 99 6.50 -14.11 -12.21
N ILE A 100 5.22 -14.00 -11.87
CA ILE A 100 4.72 -13.09 -10.82
C ILE A 100 5.24 -13.55 -9.45
N ASP A 101 5.20 -14.85 -9.16
CA ASP A 101 5.74 -15.40 -7.92
C ASP A 101 7.24 -15.10 -7.81
N MET A 102 8.00 -15.29 -8.87
CA MET A 102 9.42 -14.93 -8.90
C MET A 102 9.64 -13.42 -8.71
N MET A 103 8.80 -12.55 -9.31
CA MET A 103 8.90 -11.10 -9.13
C MET A 103 8.59 -10.66 -7.70
N THR A 104 7.56 -11.25 -7.08
CA THR A 104 7.18 -10.94 -5.69
C THR A 104 8.25 -11.41 -4.70
N GLN A 105 8.82 -12.60 -4.91
CA GLN A 105 9.95 -13.10 -4.13
C GLN A 105 11.20 -12.21 -4.28
N ASN A 106 11.45 -11.69 -5.49
CA ASN A 106 12.61 -10.83 -5.76
C ASN A 106 12.45 -9.37 -5.31
N LEU A 107 11.22 -8.93 -5.04
CA LEU A 107 10.90 -7.55 -4.67
C LEU A 107 11.75 -6.99 -3.51
N PRO A 108 11.92 -7.67 -2.35
CA PRO A 108 12.72 -7.14 -1.25
C PRO A 108 14.23 -7.08 -1.55
N TYR A 109 14.72 -7.92 -2.45
CA TYR A 109 16.14 -8.02 -2.80
C TYR A 109 16.53 -7.03 -3.89
N ARG A 110 15.58 -6.60 -4.73
CA ARG A 110 15.81 -5.75 -5.92
C ARG A 110 16.65 -4.51 -5.66
N LYS A 111 16.59 -3.91 -4.47
CA LYS A 111 17.40 -2.73 -4.06
C LYS A 111 18.91 -2.98 -4.05
N PHE A 112 19.36 -4.23 -3.99
CA PHE A 112 20.78 -4.60 -4.01
C PHE A 112 21.24 -5.10 -5.39
N LYS A 113 20.32 -5.17 -6.36
CA LYS A 113 20.62 -5.76 -7.67
C LYS A 113 21.75 -4.96 -8.35
N PRO A 114 22.78 -5.63 -8.87
CA PRO A 114 23.85 -4.96 -9.56
C PRO A 114 23.42 -4.55 -10.99
N ASP A 115 23.98 -3.45 -11.48
CA ASP A 115 23.73 -2.87 -12.81
C ASP A 115 24.72 -3.40 -13.87
N VAL A 116 25.25 -4.62 -13.67
CA VAL A 116 26.16 -5.30 -14.60
C VAL A 116 25.50 -6.55 -15.19
N PRO A 117 25.83 -6.94 -16.43
CA PRO A 117 25.31 -8.17 -17.03
C PRO A 117 25.73 -9.39 -16.21
N LEU A 118 24.94 -10.46 -16.28
CA LEU A 118 25.27 -11.71 -15.57
C LEU A 118 26.59 -12.31 -16.08
N HIS A 119 26.79 -12.26 -17.39
CA HIS A 119 27.96 -12.82 -18.03
C HIS A 119 29.21 -12.03 -17.66
N TYR A 120 30.28 -12.71 -17.27
CA TYR A 120 31.55 -12.15 -16.77
C TYR A 120 31.53 -11.45 -15.39
N HIS A 121 30.37 -11.26 -14.76
CA HIS A 121 30.26 -10.60 -13.44
C HIS A 121 29.79 -11.53 -12.30
N ALA A 122 30.12 -12.82 -12.35
CA ALA A 122 29.63 -13.80 -11.37
C ALA A 122 29.87 -13.38 -9.91
N ARG A 123 31.00 -12.73 -9.60
CA ARG A 123 31.34 -12.25 -8.26
C ARG A 123 30.33 -11.22 -7.74
N ASP A 124 29.94 -10.25 -8.56
CA ASP A 124 29.02 -9.18 -8.18
C ASP A 124 27.61 -9.75 -7.92
N TRP A 125 27.21 -10.73 -8.72
CA TRP A 125 25.93 -11.43 -8.56
C TRP A 125 25.90 -12.34 -7.32
N TRP A 126 27.01 -13.01 -6.98
CA TRP A 126 27.13 -13.73 -5.71
C TRP A 126 27.13 -12.79 -4.50
N ALA A 127 27.83 -11.66 -4.60
CA ALA A 127 27.81 -10.63 -3.56
C ALA A 127 26.39 -10.11 -3.34
N TYR A 128 25.65 -9.85 -4.42
CA TYR A 128 24.23 -9.50 -4.38
C TYR A 128 23.39 -10.55 -3.65
N ALA A 129 23.51 -11.83 -4.00
CA ALA A 129 22.73 -12.90 -3.37
C ALA A 129 23.00 -12.99 -1.86
N ILE A 130 24.27 -12.97 -1.47
CA ILE A 130 24.69 -13.04 -0.06
C ILE A 130 24.23 -11.81 0.71
N HIS A 131 24.51 -10.61 0.18
CA HIS A 131 24.17 -9.35 0.84
C HIS A 131 22.65 -9.17 0.94
N GLY A 132 21.90 -9.55 -0.09
CA GLY A 132 20.45 -9.49 -0.09
C GLY A 132 19.84 -10.34 1.02
N ILE A 133 20.25 -11.61 1.12
CA ILE A 133 19.77 -12.52 2.17
C ILE A 133 20.19 -12.02 3.56
N LEU A 134 21.45 -11.55 3.69
CA LEU A 134 21.99 -11.09 4.95
C LEU A 134 21.24 -9.87 5.47
N GLU A 135 21.05 -8.83 4.66
CA GLU A 135 20.40 -7.58 5.08
C GLU A 135 18.88 -7.69 5.23
N VAL A 136 18.20 -8.53 4.43
CA VAL A 136 16.73 -8.65 4.49
C VAL A 136 16.30 -9.68 5.52
N ASN A 137 16.93 -10.86 5.54
CA ASN A 137 16.43 -12.00 6.30
C ASN A 137 17.20 -12.21 7.61
N VAL A 138 18.54 -12.09 7.59
CA VAL A 138 19.38 -12.52 8.72
C VAL A 138 19.62 -11.40 9.72
N CYS A 139 20.19 -10.28 9.29
CA CYS A 139 20.56 -9.16 10.16
C CYS A 139 19.37 -8.58 10.91
N PRO A 140 18.20 -8.32 10.31
CA PRO A 140 17.05 -7.81 11.06
C PRO A 140 16.61 -8.77 12.16
N ARG A 141 16.58 -10.09 11.88
CA ARG A 141 16.24 -11.11 12.89
C ARG A 141 17.25 -11.14 14.02
N LEU A 142 18.55 -11.17 13.71
CA LEU A 142 19.60 -11.19 14.75
C LEU A 142 19.66 -9.89 15.55
N ARG A 143 19.51 -8.73 14.90
CA ARG A 143 19.53 -7.42 15.56
C ARG A 143 18.32 -7.22 16.45
N MET A 144 17.12 -7.65 16.02
CA MET A 144 15.89 -7.50 16.78
C MET A 144 15.97 -8.18 18.16
N TRP A 145 16.63 -9.33 18.24
CA TRP A 145 16.83 -10.07 19.50
C TRP A 145 18.11 -9.71 20.26
N SER A 146 18.92 -8.79 19.73
CA SER A 146 20.10 -8.31 20.45
C SER A 146 19.69 -7.39 21.59
N TRP A 147 20.08 -7.74 22.82
CA TRP A 147 19.82 -6.90 24.01
C TRP A 147 20.33 -5.46 23.86
N LYS A 148 21.47 -5.26 23.17
CA LYS A 148 22.01 -3.94 22.88
C LYS A 148 21.03 -3.13 22.02
N HIS A 149 20.53 -3.73 20.94
CA HIS A 149 19.57 -3.09 20.04
C HIS A 149 18.22 -2.84 20.74
N ILE A 150 17.70 -3.81 21.50
CA ILE A 150 16.46 -3.65 22.28
C ILE A 150 16.60 -2.48 23.26
N ARG A 151 17.73 -2.40 23.97
CA ARG A 151 17.99 -1.32 24.93
C ARG A 151 18.05 0.04 24.24
N GLU A 152 18.81 0.15 23.15
CA GLU A 152 18.91 1.39 22.36
C GLU A 152 17.55 1.81 21.79
N HIS A 153 16.78 0.86 21.26
CA HIS A 153 15.43 1.11 20.73
C HIS A 153 14.48 1.59 21.83
N ARG A 154 14.47 0.94 23.01
CA ARG A 154 13.65 1.39 24.15
C ARG A 154 14.09 2.77 24.65
N GLN A 155 15.39 3.08 24.62
CA GLN A 155 15.89 4.41 24.98
C GLN A 155 15.33 5.47 24.03
N LYS A 156 15.36 5.22 22.71
CA LYS A 156 14.79 6.11 21.69
C LYS A 156 13.29 6.29 21.87
N MET A 157 12.52 5.22 22.12
CA MET A 157 11.08 5.33 22.38
C MET A 157 10.78 6.17 23.64
N LYS A 158 11.56 6.00 24.72
CA LYS A 158 11.42 6.83 25.93
C LYS A 158 11.73 8.30 25.63
N GLN A 159 12.82 8.58 24.93
CA GLN A 159 13.20 9.93 24.52
C GLN A 159 12.11 10.57 23.66
N TYR A 160 11.61 9.85 22.67
CA TYR A 160 10.51 10.28 21.80
C TYR A 160 9.27 10.63 22.61
N LYS A 161 8.86 9.75 23.54
CA LYS A 161 7.71 9.98 24.41
C LYS A 161 7.86 11.28 25.22
N GLU A 162 9.02 11.50 25.84
CA GLU A 162 9.25 12.71 26.64
C GLU A 162 9.30 13.99 25.79
N LEU A 163 9.90 13.95 24.60
CA LEU A 163 9.89 15.08 23.67
C LEU A 163 8.47 15.36 23.16
N TYR A 164 7.70 14.33 22.85
CA TYR A 164 6.32 14.46 22.40
C TYR A 164 5.43 15.03 23.49
N LYS A 165 5.60 14.63 24.77
CA LYS A 165 4.93 15.27 25.90
C LYS A 165 5.19 16.78 25.94
N LYS A 166 6.47 17.19 25.86
CA LYS A 166 6.85 18.61 25.84
C LYS A 166 6.20 19.35 24.67
N LYS A 167 6.12 18.70 23.50
CA LYS A 167 5.43 19.25 22.32
C LYS A 167 3.96 19.51 22.61
N ILE A 168 3.24 18.54 23.19
CA ILE A 168 1.79 18.67 23.42
C ILE A 168 1.43 19.53 24.64
N THR A 169 2.32 19.73 25.61
CA THR A 169 2.07 20.59 26.78
C THR A 169 2.44 22.06 26.55
N THR A 170 3.15 22.39 25.47
CA THR A 170 3.65 23.75 25.20
C THR A 170 2.91 24.38 24.02
N LYS A 171 2.38 25.60 24.18
CA LYS A 171 1.68 26.32 23.09
C LYS A 171 2.55 26.57 21.85
N LYS A 172 3.86 26.79 22.03
CA LYS A 172 4.85 26.95 20.97
C LYS A 172 6.10 26.13 21.32
N PRO A 173 6.24 24.89 20.81
CA PRO A 173 7.42 24.08 21.07
C PRO A 173 8.67 24.74 20.47
N ALA A 174 9.81 24.63 21.14
CA ALA A 174 11.09 25.10 20.63
C ALA A 174 11.49 24.33 19.35
N GLY A 175 12.12 25.01 18.40
CA GLY A 175 12.54 24.41 17.13
C GLY A 175 13.45 23.19 17.30
N GLU A 176 14.32 23.19 18.32
CA GLU A 176 15.18 22.06 18.66
C GLU A 176 14.38 20.78 18.99
N ILE A 177 13.26 20.92 19.71
CA ILE A 177 12.40 19.77 20.06
C ILE A 177 11.78 19.18 18.80
N LEU A 178 11.38 20.02 17.84
CA LEU A 178 10.79 19.57 16.59
C LEU A 178 11.82 18.83 15.72
N ILE A 179 13.06 19.33 15.64
CA ILE A 179 14.15 18.69 14.89
C ILE A 179 14.47 17.31 15.49
N SER A 180 14.66 17.23 16.81
CA SER A 180 14.95 15.94 17.47
C SER A 180 13.79 14.94 17.35
N LEU A 181 12.54 15.41 17.33
CA LEU A 181 11.39 14.55 17.06
C LEU A 181 11.44 14.00 15.63
N GLU A 182 11.74 14.84 14.64
CA GLU A 182 11.83 14.42 13.24
C GLU A 182 12.95 13.38 13.02
N GLU A 183 14.10 13.56 13.66
CA GLU A 183 15.20 12.58 13.63
C GLU A 183 14.77 11.22 14.22
N LEU A 184 14.03 11.24 15.33
CA LEU A 184 13.51 10.01 15.93
C LEU A 184 12.44 9.36 15.04
N GLU A 185 11.58 10.15 14.39
CA GLU A 185 10.55 9.68 13.46
C GLU A 185 11.13 9.05 12.19
N LYS A 186 12.32 9.47 11.73
CA LYS A 186 13.06 8.80 10.66
C LYS A 186 13.56 7.40 11.04
N THR A 187 13.73 7.14 12.34
CA THR A 187 14.27 5.85 12.83
C THR A 187 13.24 4.91 13.43
N LEU A 188 12.12 5.44 13.94
CA LEU A 188 11.06 4.67 14.57
C LEU A 188 9.98 4.33 13.55
N ASP A 189 9.45 3.11 13.65
CA ASP A 189 8.32 2.68 12.83
C ASP A 189 7.01 3.39 13.23
N VAL A 190 6.07 3.49 12.29
CA VAL A 190 4.76 4.15 12.46
C VAL A 190 4.00 3.58 13.64
N PHE A 191 4.06 2.26 13.85
CA PHE A 191 3.44 1.59 14.99
C PHE A 191 4.03 2.07 16.32
N ASN A 192 5.37 2.10 16.42
CA ASN A 192 6.09 2.53 17.62
C ASN A 192 5.84 4.01 17.94
N ILE A 193 5.79 4.86 16.90
CA ILE A 193 5.42 6.27 17.02
C ILE A 193 4.00 6.40 17.56
N THR A 194 3.04 5.68 16.97
CA THR A 194 1.62 5.75 17.36
C THR A 194 1.40 5.34 18.81
N ILE A 195 1.99 4.23 19.24
CA ILE A 195 1.92 3.78 20.64
C ILE A 195 2.55 4.80 21.58
N SER A 196 3.73 5.32 21.23
CA SER A 196 4.43 6.28 22.08
C SER A 196 3.63 7.58 22.25
N ARG A 197 2.98 8.06 21.18
CA ARG A 197 2.09 9.22 21.20
C ARG A 197 0.86 8.97 22.09
N GLN A 198 0.20 7.82 21.95
CA GLN A 198 -0.93 7.44 22.79
C GLN A 198 -0.54 7.36 24.28
N GLN A 199 0.59 6.74 24.61
CA GLN A 199 1.09 6.67 25.98
C GLN A 199 1.39 8.06 26.54
N ALA A 200 2.03 8.92 25.75
CA ALA A 200 2.29 10.31 26.15
C ALA A 200 0.99 11.07 26.43
N GLU A 201 -0.02 10.98 25.55
CA GLU A 201 -1.32 11.63 25.75
C GLU A 201 -2.02 11.12 27.03
N VAL A 202 -1.99 9.82 27.30
CA VAL A 202 -2.57 9.23 28.52
C VAL A 202 -1.84 9.73 29.77
N GLU A 203 -0.51 9.77 29.76
CA GLU A 203 0.30 10.25 30.90
C GLU A 203 0.07 11.75 31.15
N VAL A 204 -0.05 12.57 30.10
CA VAL A 204 -0.34 14.02 30.20
C VAL A 204 -1.74 14.26 30.75
N LYS A 205 -2.75 13.50 30.28
CA LYS A 205 -4.12 13.56 30.82
C LYS A 205 -4.17 13.16 32.29
N LYS A 206 -3.50 12.07 32.68
CA LYS A 206 -3.44 11.61 34.08
C LYS A 206 -2.77 12.62 35.00
N ALA A 207 -1.77 13.35 34.51
CA ALA A 207 -1.09 14.40 35.25
C ALA A 207 -1.85 15.76 35.27
N GLY A 208 -3.01 15.85 34.62
CA GLY A 208 -3.85 17.05 34.62
C GLY A 208 -3.34 18.19 33.74
N TYR A 209 -2.35 17.95 32.88
CA TYR A 209 -1.82 18.97 31.97
C TYR A 209 -2.76 19.19 30.78
N ARG A 210 -2.88 20.45 30.33
CA ARG A 210 -3.63 20.81 29.12
C ARG A 210 -2.84 20.37 27.88
N ILE A 211 -3.54 19.74 26.93
CA ILE A 211 -3.00 19.32 25.63
C ILE A 211 -3.29 20.44 24.62
N PHE A 212 -2.24 21.06 24.08
CA PHE A 212 -2.34 22.03 23.01
C PHE A 212 -2.19 21.30 21.66
N ARG A 213 -3.22 21.36 20.82
CA ARG A 213 -3.19 20.82 19.45
C ARG A 213 -3.05 21.98 18.47
N GLU A 214 -2.04 21.90 17.61
CA GLU A 214 -1.87 22.85 16.51
C GLU A 214 -3.14 22.87 15.64
N GLY A 215 -3.79 24.04 15.54
CA GLY A 215 -5.02 24.23 14.77
C GLY A 215 -6.34 23.99 15.51
N ALA A 216 -6.33 23.52 16.76
CA ALA A 216 -7.51 23.61 17.61
C ALA A 216 -7.67 25.07 18.05
N LYS A 217 -8.76 25.73 17.64
CA LYS A 217 -9.17 26.98 18.28
C LYS A 217 -9.29 26.68 19.77
N ASP A 218 -8.51 27.36 20.61
CA ASP A 218 -8.66 27.37 22.06
C ASP A 218 -10.15 27.68 22.31
N SER A 219 -10.95 26.64 22.57
CA SER A 219 -12.30 26.83 23.08
C SER A 219 -12.09 27.29 24.49
N GLU A 220 -12.27 28.60 24.64
CA GLU A 220 -12.47 29.27 25.91
C GLU A 220 -11.19 29.34 26.77
N GLU A 221 -10.56 30.52 26.70
CA GLU A 221 -10.35 31.25 27.96
C GLU A 221 -11.55 30.96 28.86
N ASN A 222 -11.32 30.27 29.98
CA ASN A 222 -12.25 30.21 31.10
C ASN A 222 -12.49 31.67 31.53
N LYS A 223 -13.36 32.38 30.82
CA LYS A 223 -14.08 33.55 31.30
C LYS A 223 -15.07 32.99 32.30
N GLY A 224 -14.54 32.72 33.49
CA GLY A 224 -15.34 32.32 34.63
C GLY A 224 -16.47 33.33 34.82
N TRP A 225 -17.57 32.83 35.37
CA TRP A 225 -18.82 33.55 35.63
C TRP A 225 -18.70 34.93 36.33
N PHE A 226 -17.50 35.30 36.80
CA PHE A 226 -17.21 36.54 37.51
C PHE A 226 -16.90 37.76 36.62
N SER A 227 -16.88 37.63 35.28
CA SER A 227 -16.59 38.77 34.38
C SER A 227 -17.71 39.83 34.30
N TRP A 228 -18.87 39.63 34.94
CA TRP A 228 -19.94 40.63 35.00
C TRP A 228 -19.79 41.60 36.17
N LEU A 229 -18.96 41.32 37.17
CA LEU A 229 -18.93 42.15 38.39
C LEU A 229 -17.98 43.36 38.37
N TRP A 230 -17.43 43.74 37.22
CA TRP A 230 -16.66 44.97 37.03
C TRP A 230 -16.92 45.61 35.67
#